data_AF-A0A932HXZ0-F1
#
_entry.id   AF-A0A932HXZ0-F1
#
_cell.length_a   1.000
_cell.length_b   1.000
_cell.length_c   1.000
_cell.angle_alpha   90.00
_cell.angle_beta   90.00
_cell.angle_gamma   90.00
#
_symmetry.space_group_name_H-M   'P 1'
#
loop_
_entity.id
_entity.type
_entity.pdbx_description
1 polymer ?
#
loop_
_entity_poly.entity_id
_entity_poly.type
_entity_poly.pdbx_seq_one_letter_code
_entity_poly.pdbx_strand_id
1 'polypeptide(L)'
;MELQEHLKAIRERNTEVVAVSTDGALEMNLSIRELGVRFPLISDPQQRVIRQFGVPLLKDGVARPTTVLIDLKGIVRLVYVGTDFSDRPSIRAILQALAWL
;
A
#
# COMPACT_ATOMS: atom_id res chain seq x y z
N MET A 1 8.06 -5.55 -8.46
CA MET A 1 7.12 -5.12 -9.53
C MET A 1 5.88 -6.01 -9.66
N GLU A 2 5.78 -7.12 -8.92
CA GLU A 2 4.66 -8.08 -8.95
C GLU A 2 3.27 -7.44 -8.78
N LEU A 3 3.05 -6.58 -7.77
CA LEU A 3 1.73 -5.96 -7.53
C LEU A 3 1.21 -5.18 -8.75
N GLN A 4 2.12 -4.52 -9.49
CA GLN A 4 1.76 -3.75 -10.69
C GLN A 4 1.26 -4.63 -11.83
N GLU A 5 1.82 -5.83 -11.97
CA GLU A 5 1.48 -6.78 -13.04
C GLU A 5 0.06 -7.32 -12.86
N HIS A 6 -0.44 -7.34 -11.62
CA HIS A 6 -1.75 -7.87 -11.26
C HIS A 6 -2.84 -6.81 -11.00
N LEU A 7 -2.57 -5.54 -11.30
CA LEU A 7 -3.57 -4.45 -11.13
C LEU A 7 -4.89 -4.74 -11.84
N LYS A 8 -4.85 -5.37 -13.02
CA LYS A 8 -6.06 -5.75 -13.76
C LYS A 8 -6.93 -6.72 -12.93
N ALA A 9 -6.32 -7.78 -12.39
CA ALA A 9 -7.03 -8.77 -11.58
C ALA A 9 -7.58 -8.19 -10.27
N ILE A 10 -6.89 -7.19 -9.68
CA ILE A 10 -7.36 -6.47 -8.49
C ILE A 10 -8.56 -5.59 -8.87
N ARG A 11 -8.46 -4.81 -9.96
CA ARG A 11 -9.53 -3.91 -10.43
C ARG A 11 -10.79 -4.65 -10.89
N GLU A 12 -10.66 -5.84 -11.46
CA GLU A 12 -11.79 -6.72 -11.79
C GLU A 12 -12.60 -7.13 -10.54
N ARG A 13 -12.03 -7.00 -9.33
CA ARG A 13 -12.72 -7.20 -8.05
C ARG A 13 -13.21 -5.88 -7.43
N ASN A 14 -13.42 -4.86 -8.25
CA ASN A 14 -13.86 -3.52 -7.83
C ASN A 14 -12.97 -2.92 -6.71
N THR A 15 -11.65 -3.12 -6.83
CA THR A 15 -10.65 -2.69 -5.84
C THR A 15 -9.56 -1.88 -6.53
N GLU A 16 -9.11 -0.79 -5.90
CA GLU A 16 -7.96 0.00 -6.37
C GLU A 16 -6.79 -0.12 -5.38
N VAL A 17 -5.57 -0.06 -5.89
CA VAL A 17 -4.36 -0.05 -5.07
C VAL A 17 -3.96 1.40 -4.84
N VAL A 18 -3.71 1.79 -3.59
CA VAL A 18 -3.12 3.08 -3.25
C VAL A 18 -1.92 2.83 -2.36
N ALA A 19 -0.76 3.38 -2.74
CA ALA A 19 0.42 3.34 -1.89
C ALA A 19 0.58 4.66 -1.14
N VAL A 20 1.08 4.59 0.09
CA VAL A 20 1.38 5.75 0.93
C VAL A 20 2.85 5.65 1.33
N SER A 21 3.60 6.74 1.17
CA SER A 21 5.01 6.80 1.56
C SER A 21 5.31 8.08 2.34
N THR A 22 6.32 8.02 3.20
CA THR A 22 6.88 9.20 3.88
C THR A 22 7.70 10.09 2.94
N ASP A 23 7.98 9.63 1.72
CA ASP A 23 8.76 10.39 0.75
C ASP A 23 8.09 11.70 0.36
N GLY A 24 8.91 12.72 0.08
CA GLY A 24 8.43 13.99 -0.44
C GLY A 24 7.89 13.86 -1.86
N ALA A 25 7.05 14.80 -2.28
CA ALA A 25 6.43 14.78 -3.61
C ALA A 25 7.44 14.73 -4.77
N LEU A 26 8.63 15.34 -4.60
CA LEU A 26 9.68 15.31 -5.62
C LEU A 26 10.26 13.89 -5.80
N GLU A 27 10.69 13.27 -4.70
CA GLU A 27 11.27 11.90 -4.68
C GLU A 27 10.25 10.86 -5.17
N MET A 28 8.99 11.03 -4.76
CA MET A 28 7.88 10.19 -5.21
C MET A 28 7.66 10.31 -6.72
N ASN A 29 7.67 11.52 -7.28
CA ASN A 29 7.49 11.72 -8.72
C ASN A 29 8.64 11.14 -9.55
N LEU A 30 9.86 11.19 -9.05
CA LEU A 30 11.01 10.53 -9.67
C LEU A 30 10.79 9.00 -9.67
N SER A 31 10.44 8.44 -8.50
CA SER A 31 10.17 7.00 -8.35
C SER A 31 9.05 6.51 -9.27
N ILE A 32 7.97 7.28 -9.42
CA ILE A 32 6.85 6.96 -10.33
C ILE A 32 7.35 6.85 -11.77
N ARG A 33 8.21 7.78 -12.21
CA ARG A 33 8.74 7.80 -13.58
C ARG A 33 9.72 6.66 -13.83
N GLU A 34 10.65 6.43 -12.89
CA GLU A 34 11.68 5.41 -13.01
C GLU A 34 11.12 3.99 -12.98
N LEU A 35 10.15 3.73 -12.08
CA LEU A 35 9.56 2.40 -11.89
C LEU A 35 8.29 2.19 -12.71
N GLY A 36 7.86 3.20 -13.46
CA GLY A 36 6.64 3.18 -14.27
C GLY A 36 5.40 2.84 -13.43
N VAL A 37 5.23 3.49 -12.27
CA VAL A 37 4.15 3.13 -11.33
C VAL A 37 2.76 3.47 -11.90
N ARG A 38 1.85 2.49 -11.92
CA ARG A 38 0.52 2.56 -12.57
C ARG A 38 -0.68 2.63 -11.62
N PHE A 39 -0.41 2.91 -10.36
CA PHE A 39 -1.42 3.08 -9.31
C PHE A 39 -1.13 4.38 -8.53
N PRO A 40 -2.14 4.98 -7.86
CA PRO A 40 -1.93 6.19 -7.07
C PRO A 40 -0.91 6.03 -5.94
N LEU A 41 -0.07 7.05 -5.76
CA LEU A 41 0.80 7.20 -4.58
C LEU A 41 0.44 8.48 -3.83
N ILE A 42 0.42 8.40 -2.51
CA ILE A 42 0.21 9.52 -1.59
C ILE A 42 1.53 9.83 -0.88
N SER A 43 2.06 11.03 -1.10
CA SER A 43 3.18 11.59 -0.32
C SER A 43 2.65 12.04 1.04
N ASP A 44 3.15 11.41 2.11
CA ASP A 44 2.78 11.66 3.50
C ASP A 44 4.02 11.94 4.38
N PRO A 45 4.83 12.98 4.07
CA PRO A 45 6.05 13.28 4.81
C PRO A 45 5.81 13.70 6.26
N GLN A 46 4.61 14.19 6.58
CA GLN A 46 4.20 14.46 7.96
C GLN A 46 3.55 13.26 8.66
N GLN A 47 3.52 12.08 8.01
CA GLN A 47 3.01 10.82 8.55
C GLN A 47 1.56 10.91 9.05
N ARG A 48 0.74 11.80 8.48
CA ARG A 48 -0.65 12.03 8.93
C ARG A 48 -1.51 10.82 8.63
N VAL A 49 -1.45 10.31 7.40
CA VAL A 49 -2.20 9.13 6.97
C VAL A 49 -1.66 7.89 7.68
N ILE A 50 -0.34 7.72 7.67
CA ILE A 50 0.33 6.58 8.31
C ILE A 50 -0.05 6.46 9.79
N ARG A 51 -0.07 7.58 10.54
CA ARG A 51 -0.48 7.61 11.96
C ARG A 51 -1.97 7.37 12.14
N GLN A 52 -2.83 7.84 11.25
CA GLN A 52 -4.28 7.58 11.31
C GLN A 52 -4.61 6.09 11.20
N PHE A 53 -3.83 5.34 10.41
CA PHE A 53 -3.95 3.88 10.30
C PHE A 53 -3.23 3.11 11.42
N GLY A 54 -2.61 3.80 12.38
CA GLY A 54 -1.89 3.17 13.50
C GLY A 54 -0.64 2.39 13.05
N VAL A 55 -0.10 2.70 11.87
CA VAL A 55 1.06 1.99 11.32
C VAL A 55 2.31 2.33 12.13
N PRO A 56 3.08 1.33 12.61
CA PRO A 56 4.32 1.59 13.34
C PRO A 56 5.36 2.31 12.48
N LEU A 57 6.08 3.24 13.11
CA LEU A 57 7.24 3.90 12.50
C LEU A 57 8.53 3.26 13.02
N LEU A 58 9.51 3.12 12.14
CA LEU A 58 10.88 2.76 12.47
C LEU A 58 11.63 3.99 13.04
N LYS A 59 12.86 3.79 13.54
CA LYS A 59 13.63 4.83 14.27
C LYS A 59 13.92 6.09 13.44
N ASP A 60 13.93 5.98 12.12
CA ASP A 60 14.14 7.03 11.13
C ASP A 60 12.84 7.68 10.63
N GLY A 61 11.69 7.29 11.17
CA GLY A 61 10.39 7.79 10.75
C GLY A 61 9.83 7.09 9.52
N VAL A 62 10.47 6.03 9.02
CA VAL A 62 9.95 5.21 7.92
C VAL A 62 8.80 4.35 8.42
N ALA A 63 7.71 4.30 7.65
CA ALA A 63 6.59 3.41 7.95
C ALA A 63 7.00 1.94 7.81
N ARG A 64 6.67 1.12 8.81
CA ARG A 64 6.81 -0.33 8.68
C ARG A 64 5.91 -0.81 7.53
N PRO A 65 6.41 -1.64 6.59
CA PRO A 65 5.62 -2.14 5.48
C PRO A 65 4.29 -2.69 5.96
N THR A 66 3.20 -2.10 5.50
CA THR A 66 1.85 -2.44 5.94
C THR A 66 0.92 -2.51 4.75
N THR A 67 0.09 -3.56 4.70
CA THR A 67 -1.01 -3.71 3.74
C THR A 67 -2.32 -3.64 4.50
N VAL A 68 -3.17 -2.69 4.12
CA VAL A 68 -4.51 -2.53 4.70
C VAL A 68 -5.53 -2.82 3.60
N LEU A 69 -6.52 -3.64 3.91
CA LEU A 69 -7.65 -3.88 3.04
C LEU A 69 -8.90 -3.23 3.62
N ILE A 70 -9.53 -2.37 2.82
CA ILE A 70 -10.70 -1.58 3.20
C ILE A 70 -11.83 -1.95 2.25
N ASP A 71 -13.00 -2.26 2.79
CA ASP A 71 -14.18 -2.58 1.96
C ASP A 71 -14.89 -1.31 1.43
N LEU A 72 -15.92 -1.52 0.61
CA LEU A 72 -16.71 -0.42 0.02
C LEU A 72 -17.50 0.41 1.05
N LYS A 73 -17.63 -0.06 2.29
CA LYS A 73 -18.26 0.68 3.40
C LYS A 73 -17.22 1.46 4.22
N GLY A 74 -15.95 1.44 3.82
CA GLY A 74 -14.85 2.10 4.53
C GLY A 74 -14.38 1.33 5.77
N ILE A 75 -14.75 0.05 5.92
CA ILE A 75 -14.37 -0.76 7.08
C ILE A 75 -13.07 -1.49 6.76
N VAL A 76 -12.09 -1.40 7.68
CA VAL A 76 -10.86 -2.18 7.61
C VAL A 76 -11.19 -3.65 7.86
N ARG A 77 -10.91 -4.49 6.86
CA ARG A 77 -11.16 -5.94 6.90
C ARG A 77 -9.91 -6.76 7.17
N LEU A 78 -8.75 -6.21 6.83
CA LEU A 78 -7.46 -6.82 7.08
C LEU A 78 -6.39 -5.76 7.29
N VAL A 79 -5.50 -6.00 8.25
CA VAL A 79 -4.26 -5.27 8.44
C VAL A 79 -3.14 -6.29 8.51
N TYR A 80 -2.16 -6.17 7.62
CA TYR A 80 -0.93 -6.95 7.65
C TYR A 80 0.24 -6.00 7.88
N VAL A 81 0.97 -6.18 8.98
CA VAL A 81 2.17 -5.42 9.30
C VAL A 81 3.38 -6.34 9.15
N GLY A 82 4.26 -6.03 8.21
CA GLY A 82 5.44 -6.83 7.91
C GLY A 82 6.49 -6.79 9.02
N THR A 83 7.29 -7.86 9.13
CA THR A 83 8.36 -7.98 10.11
C THR A 83 9.66 -7.29 9.67
N ASP A 84 9.87 -7.12 8.37
CA ASP A 84 11.04 -6.46 7.78
C ASP A 84 10.65 -5.60 6.56
N PHE A 85 11.66 -5.04 5.86
CA PHE A 85 11.49 -4.10 4.75
C PHE A 85 10.87 -4.73 3.49
N SER A 86 11.00 -6.05 3.33
CA SER A 86 10.52 -6.82 2.19
C SER A 86 9.22 -7.57 2.50
N ASP A 87 8.92 -7.79 3.77
CA ASP A 87 7.76 -8.56 4.21
C ASP A 87 6.43 -7.86 3.87
N ARG A 88 5.74 -8.44 2.90
CA ARG A 88 4.45 -8.01 2.37
C ARG A 88 3.65 -9.25 1.96
N PRO A 89 2.31 -9.22 2.01
CA PRO A 89 1.51 -10.32 1.50
C PRO A 89 1.81 -10.60 0.02
N SER A 90 1.90 -11.88 -0.33
CA SER A 90 2.00 -12.27 -1.74
C SER A 90 0.75 -11.83 -2.52
N ILE A 91 0.88 -11.66 -3.84
CA ILE A 91 -0.28 -11.31 -4.67
C ILE A 91 -1.40 -12.36 -4.56
N ARG A 92 -1.04 -13.64 -4.43
CA ARG A 92 -2.00 -14.73 -4.22
C ARG A 92 -2.80 -14.51 -2.93
N ALA A 93 -2.14 -14.14 -1.84
CA ALA A 93 -2.80 -13.86 -0.57
C ALA A 93 -3.74 -12.65 -0.67
N ILE A 94 -3.32 -11.58 -1.36
CA ILE A 94 -4.16 -10.40 -1.61
C ILE A 94 -5.41 -10.79 -2.41
N LEU A 95 -5.25 -11.48 -3.55
CA LEU A 95 -6.37 -11.91 -4.39
C LEU A 95 -7.32 -12.87 -3.68
N GLN A 96 -6.79 -13.73 -2.80
CA GLN A 96 -7.59 -14.57 -1.93
C GLN A 96 -8.38 -13.74 -0.94
N ALA A 97 -7.76 -12.80 -0.23
CA ALA A 97 -8.46 -11.93 0.74
C ALA A 97 -9.59 -11.12 0.09
N LEU A 98 -9.36 -10.60 -1.12
CA LEU A 98 -10.38 -9.88 -1.90
C LEU A 98 -11.59 -10.73 -2.28
N ALA A 99 -11.46 -12.05 -2.37
CA ALA A 99 -12.59 -12.93 -2.70
C ALA A 99 -13.60 -13.09 -1.54
N TRP A 100 -13.28 -12.60 -0.35
CA TRP A 100 -14.15 -12.64 0.84
C TRP A 100 -14.86 -11.29 1.10
N LEU A 101 -14.62 -10.28 0.26
CA LEU A 101 -15.24 -8.95 0.33
C LEU A 101 -16.40 -8.84 -0.66
#